data_AF-A0A3N4U844-F1
#
_entry.id   AF-A0A3N4U844-F1
#
_cell.length_a   1.000
_cell.length_b   1.000
_cell.length_c   1.000
_cell.angle_alpha   90.00
_cell.angle_beta   90.00
_cell.angle_gamma   90.00
#
_symmetry.space_group_name_H-M   'P 1'
#
loop_
_entity.id
_entity.type
_entity.pdbx_description
1 polymer ?
#
loop_
_entity_poly.entity_id
_entity_poly.type
_entity_poly.pdbx_seq_one_letter_code
_entity_poly.pdbx_strand_id
1 'polypeptide(L)'
;MNKDEHILRVLRKIAHKKYESFVISRIVQQIFATDIKFVCQQMVRRPNGHNALLDIYFPQVKLSLEINEGYHDSEEQKRLDEMRSRDVVQAADIDIIFLPVMDSGRLKSLDEIASDTDEFLKCLYSKVDEIKGLNDWRPWDFETEFTAAPHLKRGYIDANEDVLLRKHTDAIELFGIKLRGHQSGSWKTPKRFGLAMAWFPRLYENDKWDNSLSPDGSKIVEKNKDERGAQILNYDKYGPNHRRAVFARKEEPLIRTLYRFVGVFEYSLSESKERGAAIYNKVCDRIELGDHNRISPQNPTPH
;
A
#
# COMPACT_ATOMS: atom_id res chain seq x y z
N MET A 1 6.14 16.45 0.33
CA MET A 1 6.10 16.00 1.73
C MET A 1 7.36 15.22 1.97
N ASN A 2 8.19 15.73 2.88
CA ASN A 2 9.38 15.05 3.38
C ASN A 2 9.04 14.26 4.66
N LYS A 3 10.02 13.55 5.22
CA LYS A 3 9.83 12.73 6.43
C LYS A 3 9.29 13.54 7.61
N ASP A 4 9.85 14.71 7.88
CA ASP A 4 9.45 15.55 9.02
C ASP A 4 7.99 15.99 8.92
N GLU A 5 7.57 16.49 7.75
CA GLU A 5 6.18 16.89 7.53
C GLU A 5 5.22 15.70 7.68
N HIS A 6 5.64 14.51 7.24
CA HIS A 6 4.86 13.29 7.44
C HIS A 6 4.69 12.97 8.93
N ILE A 7 5.78 12.95 9.70
CA ILE A 7 5.77 12.66 11.13
C ILE A 7 4.89 13.68 11.89
N LEU A 8 5.04 14.97 11.63
CA LEU A 8 4.24 16.02 12.26
C LEU A 8 2.74 15.86 11.96
N ARG A 9 2.39 15.44 10.74
CA ARG A 9 0.98 15.15 10.38
C ARG A 9 0.44 13.90 11.09
N VAL A 10 1.27 12.87 11.29
CA VAL A 10 0.88 11.69 12.08
C VAL A 10 0.58 12.10 13.52
N LEU A 11 1.49 12.83 14.18
CA LEU A 11 1.31 13.27 15.57
C LEU A 11 0.07 14.16 15.72
N ARG A 12 -0.17 15.07 14.78
CA ARG A 12 -1.38 15.89 14.76
C ARG A 12 -2.66 15.05 14.63
N LYS A 13 -2.63 13.97 13.83
CA LYS A 13 -3.80 13.11 13.60
C LYS A 13 -4.24 12.42 14.89
N ILE A 14 -3.30 11.96 15.71
CA ILE A 14 -3.59 11.21 16.95
C ILE A 14 -3.77 12.10 18.18
N ALA A 15 -3.47 13.40 18.10
CA ALA A 15 -3.42 14.31 19.25
C ALA A 15 -4.71 14.40 20.10
N HIS A 16 -5.87 14.02 19.54
CA HIS A 16 -7.15 14.04 20.25
C HIS A 16 -7.38 12.79 21.13
N LYS A 17 -6.55 11.75 21.00
CA LYS A 17 -6.67 10.50 21.75
C LYS A 17 -5.76 10.53 22.97
N LYS A 18 -6.30 10.34 24.16
CA LYS A 18 -5.63 10.69 25.42
C LYS A 18 -4.32 9.91 25.65
N TYR A 19 -4.38 8.61 25.89
CA TYR A 19 -3.19 7.81 26.19
C TYR A 19 -2.48 7.36 24.92
N GLU A 20 -3.22 7.07 23.85
CA GLU A 20 -2.63 6.79 22.52
C GLU A 20 -1.69 7.92 22.07
N SER A 21 -2.10 9.19 22.17
CA SER A 21 -1.22 10.31 21.77
C SER A 21 0.03 10.41 22.65
N PHE A 22 -0.08 10.18 23.96
CA PHE A 22 1.05 10.20 24.88
C PHE A 22 2.08 9.11 24.53
N VAL A 23 1.62 7.86 24.43
CA VAL A 23 2.45 6.68 24.15
C VAL A 23 3.10 6.81 22.76
N ILE A 24 2.30 7.06 21.72
CA ILE A 24 2.83 7.14 20.35
C ILE A 24 3.79 8.32 20.20
N SER A 25 3.49 9.49 20.78
CA SER A 25 4.41 10.63 20.69
C SER A 25 5.75 10.32 21.35
N ARG A 26 5.75 9.65 22.51
CA ARG A 26 6.98 9.20 23.18
C ARG A 26 7.77 8.25 22.30
N ILE A 27 7.13 7.25 21.69
CA ILE A 27 7.79 6.30 20.79
C ILE A 27 8.39 7.03 19.58
N VAL A 28 7.59 7.86 18.91
CA VAL A 28 8.01 8.61 17.70
C VAL A 28 9.20 9.51 18.01
N GLN A 29 9.21 10.20 19.15
CA GLN A 29 10.33 11.04 19.59
C GLN A 29 11.63 10.24 19.82
N GLN A 30 11.56 8.95 20.11
CA GLN A 30 12.75 8.11 20.26
C GLN A 30 13.24 7.54 18.93
N ILE A 31 12.36 7.33 17.96
CA ILE A 31 12.69 6.65 16.69
C ILE A 31 12.79 7.58 15.48
N PHE A 32 12.35 8.84 15.52
CA PHE A 32 12.25 9.68 14.32
C PHE A 32 13.58 9.86 13.57
N ALA A 33 14.69 9.87 14.31
CA ALA A 33 16.05 9.98 13.78
C ALA A 33 16.66 8.63 13.33
N THR A 34 15.90 7.55 13.42
CA THR A 34 16.32 6.20 13.02
C THR A 34 15.77 5.83 11.62
N ASP A 35 16.19 4.66 11.14
CA ASP A 35 15.69 4.01 9.93
C ASP A 35 14.50 3.06 10.18
N ILE A 36 13.86 3.17 11.34
CA ILE A 36 12.67 2.38 11.70
C ILE A 36 11.42 3.08 11.16
N LYS A 37 10.70 2.40 10.26
CA LYS A 37 9.40 2.79 9.73
C LYS A 37 8.31 2.47 10.75
N PHE A 38 7.37 3.40 10.90
CA PHE A 38 6.15 3.19 11.66
C PHE A 38 4.93 3.62 10.85
N VAL A 39 3.79 3.02 11.15
CA VAL A 39 2.48 3.34 10.58
C VAL A 39 1.47 3.39 11.72
N CYS A 40 0.80 4.52 11.90
CA CYS A 40 -0.28 4.62 12.89
C CYS A 40 -1.63 4.27 12.26
N GLN A 41 -2.51 3.66 13.05
CA GLN A 41 -3.88 3.33 12.64
C GLN A 41 -3.90 2.46 11.37
N GLN A 42 -3.09 1.40 11.38
CA GLN A 42 -3.01 0.44 10.27
C GLN A 42 -4.18 -0.54 10.36
N MET A 43 -4.98 -0.64 9.30
CA MET A 43 -6.05 -1.63 9.22
C MET A 43 -5.45 -3.01 8.92
N VAL A 44 -5.88 -4.03 9.66
CA VAL A 44 -5.48 -5.43 9.50
C VAL A 44 -6.70 -6.33 9.54
N ARG A 45 -6.62 -7.52 8.93
CA ARG A 45 -7.70 -8.51 8.97
C ARG A 45 -7.28 -9.66 9.83
N ARG A 46 -8.12 -9.94 10.79
CA ARG A 46 -7.97 -11.03 11.73
C ARG A 46 -8.33 -12.36 11.03
N PRO A 47 -7.80 -13.50 11.53
CA PRO A 47 -8.13 -14.82 10.98
C PRO A 47 -9.63 -15.12 10.93
N ASN A 48 -10.40 -14.54 11.85
CA ASN A 48 -11.87 -14.66 11.90
C ASN A 48 -12.60 -13.81 10.84
N GLY A 49 -11.87 -13.13 9.96
CA GLY A 49 -12.43 -12.33 8.85
C GLY A 49 -12.78 -10.89 9.20
N HIS A 50 -12.78 -10.52 10.49
CA HIS A 50 -13.03 -9.15 10.94
C HIS A 50 -11.81 -8.25 10.78
N ASN A 51 -12.04 -6.96 10.55
CA ASN A 51 -10.98 -5.97 10.52
C ASN A 51 -10.65 -5.47 11.94
N ALA A 52 -9.42 -5.02 12.14
CA ALA A 52 -8.98 -4.34 13.34
C ALA A 52 -8.00 -3.22 12.97
N LEU A 53 -7.91 -2.21 13.83
CA LEU A 53 -7.05 -1.06 13.63
C LEU A 53 -5.92 -1.11 14.66
N LEU A 54 -4.69 -1.25 14.20
CA LEU A 54 -3.49 -1.20 15.03
C LEU A 54 -3.13 0.26 15.34
N ASP A 55 -2.89 0.60 16.60
CA ASP A 55 -2.57 1.98 16.98
C ASP A 55 -1.23 2.44 16.40
N ILE A 56 -0.18 1.60 16.53
CA ILE A 56 1.10 1.78 15.86
C ILE A 56 1.71 0.44 15.43
N TYR A 57 2.12 0.36 14.17
CA TYR A 57 2.70 -0.82 13.53
C TYR A 57 4.09 -0.53 12.95
N PHE A 58 5.00 -1.50 13.08
CA PHE A 58 6.40 -1.45 12.63
C PHE A 58 6.64 -2.52 11.54
N PRO A 59 6.48 -2.17 10.25
CA PRO A 59 6.44 -3.16 9.17
C PRO A 59 7.72 -3.99 9.03
N GLN A 60 8.89 -3.40 9.27
CA GLN A 60 10.19 -4.07 9.08
C GLN A 60 10.39 -5.25 10.05
N VAL A 61 9.78 -5.20 11.23
CA VAL A 61 9.89 -6.22 12.29
C VAL A 61 8.57 -6.94 12.57
N LYS A 62 7.53 -6.65 11.78
CA LYS A 62 6.15 -7.14 11.97
C LYS A 62 5.65 -7.05 13.41
N LEU A 63 5.95 -5.94 14.09
CA LEU A 63 5.58 -5.69 15.49
C LEU A 63 4.52 -4.58 15.57
N SER A 64 3.56 -4.71 16.48
CA SER A 64 2.57 -3.68 16.78
C SER A 64 2.45 -3.43 18.28
N LEU A 65 2.05 -2.21 18.64
CA LEU A 65 1.62 -1.86 19.99
C LEU A 65 0.15 -1.41 19.93
N GLU A 66 -0.70 -2.02 20.76
CA GLU A 66 -2.10 -1.60 20.97
C GLU A 66 -2.23 -1.00 22.39
N ILE A 67 -2.69 0.25 22.49
CA ILE A 67 -2.92 0.94 23.75
C ILE A 67 -4.33 0.58 24.23
N ASN A 68 -4.42 -0.23 25.28
CA ASN A 68 -5.70 -0.68 25.81
C ASN A 68 -6.22 0.31 26.86
N GLU A 69 -7.08 1.24 26.42
CA GLU A 69 -7.73 2.25 27.26
C GLU A 69 -8.94 1.72 28.06
N GLY A 70 -9.26 0.43 27.97
CA GLY A 70 -10.27 -0.23 28.81
C GLY A 70 -11.74 -0.01 28.42
N TYR A 71 -12.06 0.90 27.49
CA TYR A 71 -13.40 1.04 26.89
C TYR A 71 -13.26 1.75 25.54
N HIS A 72 -13.68 1.10 24.45
CA HIS A 72 -14.30 1.77 23.29
C HIS A 72 -15.10 0.74 22.49
N ASP A 73 -16.27 0.38 23.05
CA ASP A 73 -17.40 -0.07 22.24
C ASP A 73 -17.98 1.20 21.60
N SER A 74 -17.30 1.71 20.57
CA SER A 74 -17.75 2.91 19.85
C SER A 74 -18.05 2.57 18.39
N GLU A 75 -19.17 3.14 17.93
CA GLU A 75 -19.65 3.19 16.55
C GLU A 75 -18.58 3.54 15.49
N GLU A 76 -17.40 4.00 15.91
CA GLU A 76 -16.23 4.29 15.09
C GLU A 76 -15.59 3.03 14.47
N GLN A 77 -15.67 1.86 15.14
CA GLN A 77 -15.26 0.57 14.55
C GLN A 77 -16.13 0.19 13.34
N LYS A 78 -17.46 0.42 13.41
CA LYS A 78 -18.40 0.09 12.32
C LYS A 78 -18.21 0.98 11.09
N ARG A 79 -17.77 2.23 11.26
CA ARG A 79 -17.69 3.21 10.16
C ARG A 79 -16.42 3.08 9.31
N LEU A 80 -15.38 2.42 9.84
CA LEU A 80 -14.13 2.15 9.12
C LEU A 80 -14.17 0.85 8.30
N ASP A 81 -15.18 0.00 8.52
CA ASP A 81 -15.35 -1.29 7.84
C ASP A 81 -15.75 -1.17 6.36
N GLU A 82 -16.40 -0.07 5.95
CA GLU A 82 -17.00 0.02 4.60
C GLU A 82 -16.06 0.46 3.47
N MET A 83 -14.85 1.01 3.73
CA MET A 83 -14.10 1.70 2.66
C MET A 83 -12.62 1.36 2.43
N ARG A 84 -12.01 0.35 3.06
CA ARG A 84 -10.61 -0.01 2.75
C ARG A 84 -10.27 -1.50 2.84
N SER A 85 -11.07 -2.38 2.23
CA SER A 85 -10.85 -3.85 2.30
C SER A 85 -9.57 -4.39 1.61
N ARG A 86 -8.65 -3.53 1.13
CA ARG A 86 -7.53 -3.92 0.25
C ARG A 86 -6.13 -3.66 0.81
N ASP A 87 -6.01 -3.02 1.97
CA ASP A 87 -4.73 -2.67 2.65
C ASP A 87 -4.44 -3.55 3.83
N VAL A 88 -4.91 -4.77 3.73
CA VAL A 88 -5.09 -5.63 4.86
C VAL A 88 -3.83 -6.47 4.99
N VAL A 89 -2.95 -6.09 5.91
CA VAL A 89 -1.93 -7.02 6.40
C VAL A 89 -2.67 -8.14 7.13
N GLN A 90 -2.27 -9.39 6.91
CA GLN A 90 -2.81 -10.51 7.68
C GLN A 90 -2.33 -10.38 9.12
N ALA A 91 -3.25 -10.27 10.08
CA ALA A 91 -2.91 -10.11 11.48
C ALA A 91 -2.14 -11.32 12.07
N ALA A 92 -2.27 -12.49 11.44
CA ALA A 92 -1.58 -13.72 11.86
C ALA A 92 -0.05 -13.61 11.81
N ASP A 93 0.48 -12.70 10.98
CA ASP A 93 1.92 -12.48 10.81
C ASP A 93 2.48 -11.36 11.69
N ILE A 94 1.66 -10.77 12.57
CA ILE A 94 2.02 -9.58 13.36
C ILE A 94 2.10 -9.95 14.83
N ASP A 95 3.25 -9.66 15.45
CA ASP A 95 3.40 -9.71 16.89
C ASP A 95 2.72 -8.47 17.50
N ILE A 96 1.65 -8.67 18.28
CA ILE A 96 0.91 -7.56 18.92
C ILE A 96 1.21 -7.55 20.42
N ILE A 97 1.77 -6.44 20.89
CA ILE A 97 1.97 -6.15 22.31
C ILE A 97 0.85 -5.22 22.78
N PHE A 98 0.23 -5.54 23.91
CA PHE A 98 -0.79 -4.70 24.53
C PHE A 98 -0.16 -3.85 25.64
N LEU A 99 -0.40 -2.54 25.61
CA LEU A 99 -0.04 -1.61 26.67
C LEU A 99 -1.32 -1.23 27.43
N PRO A 100 -1.63 -1.89 28.56
CA PRO A 100 -2.81 -1.56 29.33
C PRO A 100 -2.58 -0.27 30.13
N VAL A 101 -3.49 0.70 29.99
CA VAL A 101 -3.47 1.93 30.81
C VAL A 101 -4.08 1.73 32.19
N MET A 102 -4.74 0.59 32.39
CA MET A 102 -5.33 0.15 33.64
C MET A 102 -4.55 -1.05 34.18
N ASP A 103 -4.31 -1.09 35.49
CA ASP A 103 -3.79 -2.26 36.19
C ASP A 103 -4.71 -2.58 37.37
N SER A 104 -5.26 -3.80 37.38
CA SER A 104 -6.09 -4.30 38.48
C SER A 104 -7.25 -3.37 38.87
N GLY A 105 -7.87 -2.71 37.88
CA GLY A 105 -8.96 -1.76 38.07
C GLY A 105 -8.54 -0.33 38.44
N ARG A 106 -7.23 -0.06 38.61
CA ARG A 106 -6.68 1.27 38.84
C ARG A 106 -6.09 1.84 37.55
N LEU A 107 -6.28 3.13 37.32
CA LEU A 107 -5.58 3.85 36.27
C LEU A 107 -4.09 3.97 36.62
N LYS A 108 -3.22 3.55 35.70
CA LYS A 108 -1.77 3.74 35.82
C LYS A 108 -1.42 5.23 35.78
N SER A 109 -0.40 5.60 36.55
CA SER A 109 0.25 6.91 36.44
C SER A 109 0.98 7.04 35.11
N LEU A 110 1.31 8.29 34.71
CA LEU A 110 2.09 8.52 33.50
C LEU A 110 3.49 7.91 33.58
N ASP A 111 4.08 7.82 34.78
CA ASP A 111 5.39 7.19 34.98
C ASP A 111 5.33 5.68 34.74
N GLU A 112 4.27 5.01 35.21
CA GLU A 112 4.01 3.59 34.93
C GLU A 112 3.81 3.35 33.43
N ILE A 113 2.99 4.16 32.75
CA ILE A 113 2.75 4.06 31.30
C ILE A 113 4.04 4.36 30.51
N ALA A 114 4.84 5.33 30.96
CA ALA A 114 6.13 5.63 30.35
C ALA A 114 7.12 4.47 30.51
N SER A 115 7.14 3.81 31.68
CA SER A 115 7.95 2.61 31.91
C SER A 115 7.53 1.47 30.98
N ASP A 116 6.23 1.19 30.85
CA ASP A 116 5.71 0.18 29.91
C ASP A 116 6.10 0.52 28.45
N THR A 117 6.04 1.81 28.09
CA THR A 117 6.46 2.29 26.77
C THR A 117 7.96 2.07 26.54
N ASP A 118 8.78 2.27 27.56
CA ASP A 118 10.23 2.07 27.47
C ASP A 118 10.57 0.57 27.38
N GLU A 119 9.79 -0.31 28.02
CA GLU A 119 9.89 -1.77 27.84
C GLU A 119 9.53 -2.19 26.42
N PHE A 120 8.45 -1.62 25.85
CA PHE A 120 8.12 -1.84 24.45
C PHE A 120 9.26 -1.39 23.52
N LEU A 121 9.84 -0.21 23.75
CA LEU A 121 10.98 0.28 22.94
C LEU A 121 12.19 -0.67 23.02
N LYS A 122 12.50 -1.22 24.19
CA LYS A 122 13.57 -2.25 24.33
C LYS A 122 13.25 -3.49 23.49
N CYS A 123 12.00 -3.95 23.50
CA CYS A 123 11.55 -5.07 22.67
C CYS A 123 11.68 -4.76 21.17
N LEU A 124 11.22 -3.57 20.75
CA LEU A 124 11.34 -3.10 19.37
C LEU A 124 12.81 -3.09 18.91
N TYR A 125 13.72 -2.48 19.67
CA TYR A 125 15.13 -2.43 19.32
C TYR A 125 15.76 -3.83 19.27
N SER A 126 15.39 -4.72 20.19
CA SER A 126 15.88 -6.11 20.17
C SER A 126 15.47 -6.85 18.89
N LYS A 127 14.22 -6.69 18.43
CA LYS A 127 13.76 -7.27 17.15
C LYS A 127 14.46 -6.64 15.94
N VAL A 128 14.73 -5.33 15.98
CA VAL A 128 15.51 -4.65 14.94
C VAL A 128 16.91 -5.23 14.86
N ASP A 129 17.57 -5.44 16.00
CA ASP A 129 18.92 -5.99 16.06
C ASP A 129 18.98 -7.45 15.60
N GLU A 130 17.95 -8.25 15.91
CA GLU A 130 17.81 -9.61 15.40
C GLU A 130 17.76 -9.63 13.86
N ILE A 131 16.90 -8.83 13.24
CA ILE A 131 16.78 -8.75 11.77
C ILE A 131 18.06 -8.19 11.13
N LYS A 132 18.72 -7.22 11.77
CA LYS A 132 20.03 -6.73 11.33
C LYS A 132 21.09 -7.81 11.38
N GLY A 133 21.11 -8.63 12.43
CA GLY A 133 22.01 -9.79 12.56
C GLY A 133 21.82 -10.84 11.47
N LEU A 134 20.60 -10.97 10.94
CA LEU A 134 20.26 -11.86 9.82
C LEU A 134 20.58 -11.27 8.43
N ASN A 135 21.08 -10.02 8.35
CA ASN A 135 21.27 -9.27 7.09
C ASN A 135 19.98 -9.04 6.28
N ASP A 136 18.81 -9.15 6.91
CA ASP A 136 17.50 -8.95 6.27
C ASP A 136 16.92 -7.54 6.52
N TRP A 137 17.67 -6.68 7.21
CA TRP A 137 17.24 -5.32 7.53
C TRP A 137 17.11 -4.44 6.28
N ARG A 138 15.92 -3.90 6.07
CA ARG A 138 15.61 -2.95 4.99
C ARG A 138 15.32 -1.58 5.60
N PRO A 139 16.27 -0.63 5.62
CA PRO A 139 16.09 0.66 6.27
C PRO A 139 14.94 1.46 5.65
N TRP A 140 14.26 2.27 6.47
CA TRP A 140 13.22 3.17 5.99
C TRP A 140 13.85 4.36 5.26
N ASP A 141 13.75 4.33 3.93
CA ASP A 141 14.06 5.47 3.07
C ASP A 141 12.77 6.16 2.62
N PHE A 142 12.31 7.13 3.42
CA PHE A 142 11.07 7.87 3.14
C PHE A 142 11.11 8.63 1.81
N GLU A 143 12.28 9.09 1.39
CA GLU A 143 12.41 9.92 0.19
C GLU A 143 12.24 9.08 -1.07
N THR A 144 12.67 7.81 -1.04
CA THR A 144 12.61 6.92 -2.20
C THR A 144 11.56 5.82 -2.13
N GLU A 145 10.89 5.58 -0.99
CA GLU A 145 9.99 4.43 -0.79
C GLU A 145 8.83 4.33 -1.80
N PHE A 146 8.39 5.46 -2.36
CA PHE A 146 7.31 5.50 -3.36
C PHE A 146 7.80 5.83 -4.77
N THR A 147 9.10 5.63 -5.05
CA THR A 147 9.74 5.87 -6.35
C THR A 147 10.05 4.56 -7.05
N ALA A 148 10.43 4.63 -8.33
CA ALA A 148 10.86 3.46 -9.08
C ALA A 148 12.19 2.86 -8.60
N ALA A 149 13.06 3.68 -8.00
CA ALA A 149 14.48 3.36 -7.80
C ALA A 149 14.73 2.09 -6.95
N PRO A 150 14.04 1.87 -5.81
CA PRO A 150 14.22 0.66 -5.01
C PRO A 150 13.87 -0.62 -5.78
N HIS A 151 12.81 -0.56 -6.60
CA HIS A 151 12.33 -1.69 -7.39
C HIS A 151 13.25 -1.98 -8.58
N LEU A 152 13.74 -0.95 -9.26
CA LEU A 152 14.73 -1.08 -10.33
C LEU A 152 16.03 -1.70 -9.81
N LYS A 153 16.50 -1.27 -8.63
CA LYS A 153 17.70 -1.85 -7.99
C LYS A 153 17.53 -3.34 -7.69
N ARG A 154 16.33 -3.75 -7.28
CA ARG A 154 16.00 -5.14 -6.97
C ARG A 154 15.71 -5.98 -8.23
N GLY A 155 15.35 -5.33 -9.34
CA GLY A 155 15.12 -5.98 -10.63
C GLY A 155 13.70 -6.51 -10.84
N TYR A 156 12.79 -6.39 -9.87
CA TYR A 156 11.40 -6.87 -9.99
C TYR A 156 10.41 -6.09 -9.12
N ILE A 157 9.12 -6.15 -9.51
CA ILE A 157 7.97 -5.80 -8.66
C ILE A 157 7.05 -7.01 -8.50
N ASP A 158 6.45 -7.14 -7.33
CA ASP A 158 5.56 -8.24 -6.97
C ASP A 158 4.32 -7.68 -6.24
N ALA A 159 3.13 -8.08 -6.67
CA ALA A 159 1.87 -7.62 -6.10
C ALA A 159 1.70 -8.03 -4.63
N ASN A 160 2.41 -9.08 -4.18
CA ASN A 160 2.38 -9.55 -2.79
C ASN A 160 3.33 -8.76 -1.87
N GLU A 161 4.12 -7.83 -2.40
CA GLU A 161 5.09 -7.02 -1.63
C GLU A 161 4.65 -5.57 -1.42
N ASP A 162 3.36 -5.27 -1.58
CA ASP A 162 2.74 -3.94 -1.43
C ASP A 162 3.52 -2.81 -2.15
N VAL A 163 3.87 -3.05 -3.42
CA VAL A 163 4.56 -2.07 -4.26
C VAL A 163 3.66 -0.85 -4.47
N LEU A 164 4.05 0.27 -3.88
CA LEU A 164 3.34 1.55 -3.90
C LEU A 164 4.19 2.62 -4.57
N LEU A 165 3.59 3.38 -5.49
CA LEU A 165 4.25 4.42 -6.25
C LEU A 165 3.51 5.75 -6.12
N ARG A 166 4.24 6.86 -6.08
CA ARG A 166 3.65 8.18 -5.84
C ARG A 166 2.91 8.72 -7.06
N LYS A 167 3.43 8.47 -8.25
CA LYS A 167 2.90 9.01 -9.51
C LYS A 167 2.88 7.96 -10.61
N HIS A 168 2.09 8.23 -11.66
CA HIS A 168 2.17 7.48 -12.91
C HIS A 168 3.60 7.46 -13.48
N THR A 169 4.33 8.57 -13.36
CA THR A 169 5.70 8.67 -13.88
C THR A 169 6.65 7.69 -13.20
N ASP A 170 6.47 7.45 -11.89
CA ASP A 170 7.27 6.47 -11.14
C ASP A 170 6.97 5.04 -11.64
N ALA A 171 5.70 4.72 -11.91
CA ALA A 171 5.32 3.43 -12.51
C ALA A 171 5.84 3.25 -13.94
N ILE A 172 5.85 4.31 -14.73
CA ILE A 172 6.37 4.29 -16.11
C ILE A 172 7.90 4.13 -16.11
N GLU A 173 8.59 4.72 -15.12
CA GLU A 173 10.05 4.60 -14.96
C GLU A 173 10.49 3.15 -14.70
N LEU A 174 9.65 2.32 -14.05
CA LEU A 174 9.91 0.88 -13.93
C LEU A 174 10.09 0.19 -15.28
N PHE A 175 9.45 0.71 -16.34
CA PHE A 175 9.60 0.21 -17.71
C PHE A 175 10.71 0.92 -18.50
N GLY A 176 11.63 1.59 -17.80
CA GLY A 176 12.83 2.23 -18.35
C GLY A 176 12.59 3.56 -19.04
N ILE A 177 11.45 4.23 -18.81
CA ILE A 177 11.10 5.51 -19.44
C ILE A 177 10.89 6.59 -18.37
N LYS A 178 11.69 7.66 -18.42
CA LYS A 178 11.52 8.83 -17.55
C LYS A 178 10.66 9.89 -18.23
N LEU A 179 9.51 10.19 -17.66
CA LEU A 179 8.59 11.24 -18.14
C LEU A 179 8.54 12.42 -17.17
N ARG A 180 8.36 13.63 -17.70
CA ARG A 180 8.13 14.83 -16.86
C ARG A 180 6.74 14.84 -16.20
N GLY A 181 5.75 14.20 -16.84
CA GLY A 181 4.38 14.12 -16.32
C GLY A 181 3.54 13.14 -17.14
N HIS A 182 2.52 12.56 -16.50
CA HIS A 182 1.54 11.68 -17.13
C HIS A 182 0.24 11.66 -16.33
N GLN A 183 -0.91 11.89 -16.96
CA GLN A 183 -2.22 11.94 -16.29
C GLN A 183 -3.30 11.04 -16.92
N SER A 184 -3.03 10.46 -18.10
CA SER A 184 -3.95 9.53 -18.76
C SER A 184 -4.15 8.26 -17.93
N GLY A 185 -5.31 7.60 -18.12
CA GLY A 185 -5.64 6.37 -17.41
C GLY A 185 -4.78 5.16 -17.78
N SER A 186 -4.01 5.22 -18.88
CA SER A 186 -3.08 4.17 -19.29
C SER A 186 -1.89 4.73 -20.06
N TRP A 187 -0.81 3.95 -20.12
CA TRP A 187 0.40 4.24 -20.88
C TRP A 187 0.92 2.99 -21.58
N LYS A 188 1.30 3.10 -22.85
CA LYS A 188 1.75 1.95 -23.66
C LYS A 188 3.17 1.51 -23.26
N THR A 189 3.30 0.26 -22.83
CA THR A 189 4.59 -0.32 -22.41
C THR A 189 5.48 -0.68 -23.60
N PRO A 190 6.83 -0.67 -23.43
CA PRO A 190 7.74 -1.18 -24.44
C PRO A 190 7.48 -2.66 -24.75
N LYS A 191 7.54 -3.05 -26.04
CA LYS A 191 7.22 -4.41 -26.51
C LYS A 191 7.98 -5.52 -25.76
N ARG A 192 9.21 -5.25 -25.30
CA ARG A 192 10.07 -6.21 -24.59
C ARG A 192 9.44 -6.79 -23.31
N PHE A 193 8.49 -6.08 -22.70
CA PHE A 193 7.80 -6.56 -21.51
C PHE A 193 6.65 -7.52 -21.82
N GLY A 194 6.25 -7.70 -23.09
CA GLY A 194 5.09 -8.52 -23.44
C GLY A 194 3.77 -7.97 -22.88
N LEU A 195 3.75 -6.70 -22.49
CA LEU A 195 2.60 -5.99 -21.95
C LEU A 195 2.08 -5.02 -23.00
N ALA A 196 0.75 -4.86 -23.06
CA ALA A 196 0.13 -3.86 -23.90
C ALA A 196 0.19 -2.46 -23.30
N MET A 197 0.04 -2.35 -21.97
CA MET A 197 0.07 -1.09 -21.24
C MET A 197 0.33 -1.26 -19.74
N ALA A 198 0.75 -0.17 -19.11
CA ALA A 198 0.54 0.11 -17.71
C ALA A 198 -0.83 0.81 -17.57
N TRP A 199 -1.70 0.29 -16.72
CA TRP A 199 -3.06 0.78 -16.50
C TRP A 199 -3.18 1.37 -15.10
N PHE A 200 -3.81 2.54 -14.99
CA PHE A 200 -3.95 3.31 -13.75
C PHE A 200 -5.42 3.46 -13.32
N PRO A 201 -6.15 2.35 -13.07
CA PRO A 201 -7.58 2.42 -12.79
C PRO A 201 -7.89 2.93 -11.39
N ARG A 202 -9.08 3.52 -11.25
CA ARG A 202 -9.81 3.54 -9.99
C ARG A 202 -10.60 2.24 -9.92
N LEU A 203 -10.28 1.36 -8.98
CA LEU A 203 -10.94 0.05 -8.82
C LEU A 203 -12.08 0.16 -7.80
N TYR A 204 -12.93 1.17 -7.98
CA TYR A 204 -14.14 1.43 -7.21
C TYR A 204 -15.07 2.27 -8.09
N GLU A 205 -16.35 2.25 -7.75
CA GLU A 205 -17.37 3.02 -8.44
C GLU A 205 -17.07 4.52 -8.40
N ASN A 206 -17.20 5.18 -9.54
CA ASN A 206 -17.15 6.62 -9.71
C ASN A 206 -18.24 7.07 -10.69
N ASP A 207 -18.29 8.36 -11.00
CA ASP A 207 -19.37 8.96 -11.81
C ASP A 207 -19.62 8.24 -13.14
N LYS A 208 -18.57 7.76 -13.82
CA LYS A 208 -18.66 7.14 -15.15
C LYS A 208 -18.40 5.64 -15.18
N TRP A 209 -17.66 5.13 -14.20
CA TRP A 209 -17.19 3.73 -14.19
C TRP A 209 -17.55 3.03 -12.89
N ASP A 210 -18.06 1.82 -13.00
CA ASP A 210 -18.27 0.86 -11.93
C ASP A 210 -17.20 -0.22 -12.03
N ASN A 211 -16.02 0.12 -11.54
CA ASN A 211 -14.86 -0.77 -11.55
C ASN A 211 -14.71 -1.48 -10.21
N SER A 212 -14.27 -2.74 -10.22
CA SER A 212 -13.98 -3.47 -8.99
C SER A 212 -12.80 -4.43 -9.15
N LEU A 213 -12.20 -4.79 -8.02
CA LEU A 213 -11.25 -5.88 -7.89
C LEU A 213 -11.89 -6.90 -6.94
N SER A 214 -11.88 -8.18 -7.29
CA SER A 214 -12.40 -9.24 -6.44
C SER A 214 -11.65 -9.33 -5.11
N PRO A 215 -12.27 -9.85 -4.02
CA PRO A 215 -11.63 -9.91 -2.70
C PRO A 215 -10.34 -10.72 -2.64
N ASP A 216 -10.20 -11.73 -3.48
CA ASP A 216 -8.99 -12.56 -3.66
C ASP A 216 -7.95 -11.89 -4.59
N GLY A 217 -8.26 -10.71 -5.13
CA GLY A 217 -7.40 -9.97 -6.04
C GLY A 217 -7.25 -10.59 -7.43
N SER A 218 -8.00 -11.64 -7.78
CA SER A 218 -7.81 -12.41 -9.02
C SER A 218 -8.51 -11.82 -10.23
N LYS A 219 -9.52 -10.96 -10.05
CA LYS A 219 -10.40 -10.51 -11.14
C LYS A 219 -10.71 -9.02 -11.04
N ILE A 220 -10.52 -8.31 -12.15
CA ILE A 220 -10.97 -6.93 -12.32
C ILE A 220 -12.21 -6.92 -13.20
N VAL A 221 -13.19 -6.12 -12.78
CA VAL A 221 -14.38 -5.78 -13.56
C VAL A 221 -14.30 -4.31 -13.93
N GLU A 222 -14.50 -4.00 -15.20
CA GLU A 222 -14.58 -2.64 -15.72
C GLU A 222 -15.92 -2.47 -16.44
N LYS A 223 -16.75 -1.56 -15.94
CA LYS A 223 -18.10 -1.33 -16.47
C LYS A 223 -18.34 0.17 -16.62
N ASN A 224 -18.62 0.61 -17.84
CA ASN A 224 -19.10 1.95 -18.08
C ASN A 224 -20.59 2.02 -17.68
N LYS A 225 -20.98 3.07 -16.96
CA LYS A 225 -22.37 3.27 -16.49
C LYS A 225 -23.30 3.75 -17.59
N ASP A 226 -22.78 4.57 -18.51
CA ASP A 226 -23.55 5.29 -19.53
C ASP A 226 -23.67 4.48 -20.83
N GLU A 227 -22.71 3.61 -21.12
CA GLU A 227 -22.66 2.82 -22.36
C GLU A 227 -22.71 1.32 -22.09
N ARG A 228 -23.87 0.70 -22.27
CA ARG A 228 -23.98 -0.77 -22.25
C ARG A 228 -23.21 -1.36 -23.42
N GLY A 229 -22.13 -2.10 -23.12
CA GLY A 229 -21.40 -2.91 -24.10
C GLY A 229 -20.25 -2.20 -24.81
N ALA A 230 -20.02 -0.90 -24.64
CA ALA A 230 -18.88 -0.21 -25.25
C ALA A 230 -17.52 -0.74 -24.75
N GLN A 231 -17.47 -1.21 -23.50
CA GLN A 231 -16.33 -1.89 -22.89
C GLN A 231 -16.01 -3.26 -23.52
N ILE A 232 -16.96 -3.87 -24.25
CA ILE A 232 -16.80 -5.18 -24.92
C ILE A 232 -16.18 -5.01 -26.33
N LEU A 233 -16.16 -3.78 -26.87
CA LEU A 233 -15.64 -3.45 -28.21
C LEU A 233 -14.11 -3.31 -28.29
N ASN A 234 -13.41 -3.38 -27.16
CA ASN A 234 -11.96 -3.20 -27.12
C ASN A 234 -11.16 -4.46 -27.55
N TYR A 235 -11.81 -5.61 -27.69
CA TYR A 235 -11.12 -6.83 -28.11
C TYR A 235 -10.49 -6.69 -29.51
N ASP A 236 -11.27 -6.16 -30.46
CA ASP A 236 -10.82 -5.99 -31.85
C ASP A 236 -9.73 -4.91 -31.99
N LYS A 237 -9.67 -3.96 -31.05
CA LYS A 237 -8.69 -2.86 -31.06
C LYS A 237 -7.31 -3.28 -30.56
N TYR A 238 -7.22 -4.29 -29.69
CA TYR A 238 -5.96 -4.61 -29.01
C TYR A 238 -5.46 -6.05 -29.14
N GLY A 239 -6.23 -6.94 -29.77
CA GLY A 239 -5.82 -8.30 -30.11
C GLY A 239 -5.77 -9.28 -28.91
N PRO A 240 -5.40 -10.55 -29.16
CA PRO A 240 -5.61 -11.67 -28.22
C PRO A 240 -4.67 -11.70 -27.00
N ASN A 241 -3.53 -10.99 -27.02
CA ASN A 241 -2.52 -11.02 -25.95
C ASN A 241 -2.43 -9.68 -25.18
N HIS A 242 -3.56 -9.25 -24.61
CA HIS A 242 -3.66 -7.92 -24.01
C HIS A 242 -3.37 -7.92 -22.50
N ARG A 243 -2.15 -8.30 -22.13
CA ARG A 243 -1.70 -8.24 -20.74
C ARG A 243 -1.45 -6.80 -20.32
N ARG A 244 -1.97 -6.41 -19.15
CA ARG A 244 -1.79 -5.07 -18.56
C ARG A 244 -1.12 -5.19 -17.22
N ALA A 245 -0.07 -4.40 -16.98
CA ALA A 245 0.38 -4.15 -15.62
C ALA A 245 -0.58 -3.16 -14.97
N VAL A 246 -1.17 -3.52 -13.83
CA VAL A 246 -2.20 -2.70 -13.19
C VAL A 246 -1.66 -2.02 -11.95
N PHE A 247 -1.70 -0.69 -11.96
CA PHE A 247 -1.31 0.20 -10.88
C PHE A 247 -2.55 0.92 -10.35
N ALA A 248 -3.29 0.28 -9.45
CA ALA A 248 -4.56 0.75 -8.94
C ALA A 248 -4.39 2.02 -8.09
N ARG A 249 -5.22 3.04 -8.34
CA ARG A 249 -5.27 4.25 -7.52
C ARG A 249 -5.69 3.90 -6.10
N LYS A 250 -4.94 4.41 -5.14
CA LYS A 250 -5.14 4.24 -3.70
C LYS A 250 -5.14 5.61 -3.02
N GLU A 251 -6.13 5.86 -2.16
CA GLU A 251 -6.18 7.06 -1.33
C GLU A 251 -5.65 6.77 0.07
N GLU A 252 -4.55 7.43 0.40
CA GLU A 252 -3.84 7.42 1.68
C GLU A 252 -4.10 8.70 2.48
N PRO A 253 -4.58 8.60 3.74
CA PRO A 253 -5.01 9.77 4.53
C PRO A 253 -3.98 10.90 4.64
N LEU A 254 -2.68 10.58 4.74
CA LEU A 254 -1.62 11.57 4.96
C LEU A 254 -0.80 11.90 3.71
N ILE A 255 -0.76 10.97 2.76
CA ILE A 255 0.08 11.06 1.55
C ILE A 255 -0.75 11.50 0.33
N ARG A 256 -2.08 11.40 0.40
CA ARG A 256 -3.07 11.58 -0.68
C ARG A 256 -3.08 10.37 -1.63
N THR A 257 -2.80 10.55 -2.90
CA THR A 257 -2.93 9.48 -3.88
C THR A 257 -1.61 8.71 -4.05
N LEU A 258 -1.69 7.39 -3.96
CA LEU A 258 -0.66 6.43 -4.36
C LEU A 258 -1.20 5.50 -5.44
N TYR A 259 -0.30 4.72 -6.04
CA TYR A 259 -0.61 3.73 -7.06
C TYR A 259 -0.02 2.38 -6.64
N ARG A 260 -0.89 1.42 -6.32
CA ARG A 260 -0.49 0.07 -5.94
C ARG A 260 -0.38 -0.81 -7.16
N PHE A 261 0.75 -1.50 -7.33
CA PHE A 261 0.82 -2.61 -8.28
C PHE A 261 0.00 -3.80 -7.76
N VAL A 262 -1.02 -4.22 -8.51
CA VAL A 262 -1.93 -5.31 -8.12
C VAL A 262 -1.77 -6.57 -8.98
N GLY A 263 -0.81 -6.57 -9.92
CA GLY A 263 -0.47 -7.69 -10.78
C GLY A 263 -0.62 -7.39 -12.27
N VAL A 264 -0.42 -8.44 -13.07
CA VAL A 264 -0.63 -8.46 -14.51
C VAL A 264 -1.95 -9.14 -14.82
N PHE A 265 -2.79 -8.47 -15.61
CA PHE A 265 -4.14 -8.94 -15.92
C PHE A 265 -4.35 -9.08 -17.42
N GLU A 266 -5.12 -10.09 -17.81
CA GLU A 266 -5.45 -10.41 -19.21
C GLU A 266 -6.97 -10.36 -19.42
N TYR A 267 -7.39 -9.79 -20.54
CA TYR A 267 -8.81 -9.61 -20.87
C TYR A 267 -9.47 -10.94 -21.25
N SER A 268 -10.64 -11.23 -20.68
CA SER A 268 -11.44 -12.44 -20.95
C SER A 268 -12.66 -12.10 -21.79
N LEU A 269 -12.63 -12.40 -23.09
CA LEU A 269 -13.74 -12.09 -24.00
C LEU A 269 -15.01 -12.88 -23.68
N SER A 270 -14.86 -14.17 -23.34
CA SER A 270 -15.98 -15.05 -23.01
C SER A 270 -16.72 -14.53 -21.77
N GLU A 271 -16.01 -14.30 -20.67
CA GLU A 271 -16.61 -13.78 -19.44
C GLU A 271 -17.14 -12.36 -19.62
N SER A 272 -16.49 -11.55 -20.47
CA SER A 272 -16.96 -10.19 -20.74
C SER A 272 -18.31 -10.17 -21.46
N LYS A 273 -18.49 -11.07 -22.43
CA LYS A 273 -19.76 -11.25 -23.14
C LYS A 273 -20.86 -11.76 -22.21
N GLU A 274 -20.55 -12.75 -21.38
CA GLU A 274 -21.49 -13.33 -20.41
C GLU A 274 -21.94 -12.30 -19.37
N ARG A 275 -21.02 -11.49 -18.86
CA ARG A 275 -21.27 -10.59 -17.73
C ARG A 275 -21.70 -9.18 -18.14
N GLY A 276 -21.59 -8.82 -19.42
CA GLY A 276 -21.93 -7.48 -19.92
C GLY A 276 -20.97 -6.37 -19.45
N ALA A 277 -19.74 -6.74 -19.07
CA ALA A 277 -18.70 -5.84 -18.56
C ALA A 277 -17.33 -6.32 -19.05
N ALA A 278 -16.31 -5.46 -19.07
CA ALA A 278 -14.96 -5.92 -19.39
C ALA A 278 -14.36 -6.66 -18.18
N ILE A 279 -13.97 -7.91 -18.39
CA ILE A 279 -13.41 -8.78 -17.37
C ILE A 279 -11.93 -8.99 -17.65
N TYR A 280 -11.11 -8.80 -16.62
CA TYR A 280 -9.69 -9.11 -16.68
C TYR A 280 -9.32 -10.06 -15.55
N ASN A 281 -8.65 -11.16 -15.90
CA ASN A 281 -8.17 -12.16 -14.94
C ASN A 281 -6.68 -11.93 -14.69
N LYS A 282 -6.28 -12.05 -13.43
CA LYS A 282 -4.87 -12.00 -13.05
C LYS A 282 -4.15 -13.22 -13.63
N VAL A 283 -3.03 -12.98 -14.29
CA VAL A 283 -2.17 -14.02 -14.89
C VAL A 283 -0.77 -14.05 -14.30
N CYS A 284 -0.35 -12.99 -13.59
CA CYS A 284 0.94 -12.96 -12.90
C CYS A 284 0.91 -11.94 -11.76
N ASP A 285 1.54 -12.25 -10.63
CA ASP A 285 1.77 -11.30 -9.55
C ASP A 285 3.08 -10.51 -9.72
N ARG A 286 4.03 -11.01 -10.52
CA ARG A 286 5.38 -10.45 -10.64
C ARG A 286 5.70 -9.93 -12.04
N ILE A 287 6.46 -8.85 -12.11
CA ILE A 287 7.11 -8.37 -13.34
C ILE A 287 8.61 -8.26 -13.09
N GLU A 288 9.39 -8.92 -13.94
CA GLU A 288 10.83 -8.73 -14.03
C GLU A 288 11.13 -7.44 -14.79
N LEU A 289 11.90 -6.54 -14.17
CA LEU A 289 12.23 -5.23 -14.73
C LEU A 289 13.50 -5.27 -15.58
N GLY A 290 14.40 -6.25 -15.37
CA GLY A 290 15.63 -6.43 -16.15
C GLY A 290 16.68 -5.32 -15.96
N ASP A 291 17.93 -5.60 -16.34
CA ASP A 291 19.06 -4.67 -16.16
C ASP A 291 18.98 -3.47 -17.12
N HIS A 292 18.36 -2.39 -16.68
CA HIS A 292 18.18 -1.16 -17.45
C HIS A 292 19.42 -0.23 -17.51
N ASN A 293 20.56 -0.63 -16.93
CA ASN A 293 21.78 0.20 -16.89
C ASN A 293 22.76 0.00 -18.08
N ARG A 294 22.35 -0.63 -19.19
CA ARG A 294 23.21 -0.80 -20.38
C ARG A 294 22.67 -0.20 -21.68
N ILE A 295 21.68 0.68 -21.64
CA ILE A 295 21.23 1.40 -22.84
C ILE A 295 21.55 2.88 -22.66
N SER A 296 22.55 3.33 -23.39
CA SER A 296 23.01 4.72 -23.52
C SER A 296 21.83 5.69 -23.68
N PRO A 297 21.92 6.94 -23.18
CA PRO A 297 20.87 7.93 -23.37
C PRO A 297 20.64 8.14 -24.87
N GLN A 298 19.51 7.64 -25.38
CA GLN A 298 19.03 8.07 -26.68
C GLN A 298 18.61 9.53 -26.54
N ASN A 299 19.34 10.40 -27.23
CA ASN A 299 19.03 11.81 -27.35
C ASN A 299 17.55 12.03 -27.71
N PRO A 300 16.87 13.00 -27.10
CA PRO A 300 15.51 13.32 -27.48
C PRO A 300 15.51 13.81 -28.94
N THR A 301 14.81 13.09 -29.82
CA THR A 301 14.44 13.59 -31.14
C THR A 301 13.51 14.81 -30.97
N PRO A 302 13.80 15.94 -31.63
CA PRO A 302 12.97 17.12 -31.55
C PRO A 302 11.74 16.97 -32.46
N HIS A 303 10.55 17.15 -31.87
CA HIS A 303 9.34 17.60 -32.55
C HIS A 303 8.64 18.61 -31.65
#